data_AF-A0A1F5AJ52-F1
#
_entry.id   AF-A0A1F5AJ52-F1
#
_cell.length_a   1.000
_cell.length_b   1.000
_cell.length_c   1.000
_cell.angle_alpha   90.00
_cell.angle_beta   90.00
_cell.angle_gamma   90.00
#
_symmetry.space_group_name_H-M   'P 1'
#
loop_
_entity.id
_entity.type
_entity.pdbx_description
1 polymer ?
#
loop_
_entity_poly.entity_id
_entity_poly.type
_entity_poly.pdbx_seq_one_letter_code
_entity_poly.pdbx_strand_id
1 'polypeptide(L)'
;MPAQENSAHGSNSWFSKIALGLLVAATGVGAGDLITASLAGSAVGLAILWAAVAGALLKWLLNEGIARWQMATSSTLLEGWVKHLGGVVKWGFFAYFIAWSYMVGGALINACGVAGAGLLPVGDPHTSKIIWGIIHSLVGLAVVWAGGFRAFEYVMSALTVLMVATVLITVVLIRPDWAAVA
;
A
#
# COMPACT_ATOMS: atom_id res chain seq x y z
N MET A 1 -21.16 -42.18 19.12
CA MET A 1 -20.24 -42.47 18.02
C MET A 1 -19.68 -41.13 17.52
N PRO A 2 -18.39 -40.80 17.74
CA PRO A 2 -17.79 -39.61 17.18
C PRO A 2 -17.24 -39.95 15.78
N ALA A 3 -17.74 -39.27 14.75
CA ALA A 3 -17.22 -39.39 13.39
C ALA A 3 -16.28 -38.20 13.11
N GLN A 4 -14.99 -38.49 13.25
CA GLN A 4 -13.87 -38.02 12.43
C GLN A 4 -13.74 -36.51 12.15
N GLU A 5 -12.93 -35.90 13.01
CA GLU A 5 -11.93 -34.89 12.69
C GLU A 5 -11.17 -35.24 11.39
N ASN A 6 -11.49 -34.54 10.29
CA ASN A 6 -10.68 -34.56 9.08
C ASN A 6 -9.80 -33.31 9.05
N SER A 7 -8.66 -33.43 9.71
CA SER A 7 -7.50 -32.56 9.61
C SER A 7 -6.85 -32.71 8.22
N ALA A 8 -7.14 -31.76 7.34
CA ALA A 8 -6.40 -31.58 6.09
C ALA A 8 -6.01 -30.10 5.89
N HIS A 9 -5.19 -29.57 6.81
CA HIS A 9 -4.39 -28.36 6.60
C HIS A 9 -2.90 -28.68 6.71
N GLY A 10 -2.48 -29.63 5.88
CA GLY A 10 -1.11 -30.12 5.79
C GLY A 10 -0.36 -29.61 4.56
N SER A 11 -0.28 -28.28 4.36
CA SER A 11 0.89 -27.68 3.71
C SER A 11 1.06 -26.22 4.15
N ASN A 12 2.00 -26.01 5.08
CA ASN A 12 2.66 -24.76 5.44
C ASN A 12 1.83 -23.61 6.07
N SER A 13 1.17 -23.84 7.22
CA SER A 13 0.57 -22.77 8.06
C SER A 13 1.53 -21.59 8.31
N TRP A 14 2.83 -21.85 8.44
CA TRP A 14 3.86 -20.82 8.60
C TRP A 14 4.11 -20.02 7.32
N PHE A 15 4.18 -20.68 6.16
CA PHE A 15 4.31 -20.01 4.87
C PHE A 15 3.09 -19.16 4.54
N SER A 16 1.88 -19.66 4.81
CA SER A 16 0.65 -18.88 4.60
C SER A 16 0.61 -17.62 5.46
N LYS A 17 1.08 -17.68 6.71
CA LYS A 17 1.17 -16.50 7.59
C LYS A 17 2.19 -15.47 7.08
N ILE A 18 3.35 -15.93 6.62
CA ILE A 18 4.38 -15.04 6.06
C ILE A 18 3.92 -14.43 4.73
N ALA A 19 3.34 -15.24 3.85
CA ALA A 19 2.82 -14.78 2.57
C ALA A 19 1.70 -13.74 2.76
N LEU A 20 0.80 -13.97 3.71
CA LEU A 20 -0.24 -13.00 4.06
C LEU A 20 0.36 -11.72 4.65
N GLY A 21 1.35 -11.84 5.54
CA GLY A 21 2.06 -10.68 6.09
C GLY A 21 2.79 -9.85 5.02
N LEU A 22 3.47 -10.52 4.08
CA LEU A 22 4.14 -9.88 2.96
C LEU A 22 3.14 -9.19 2.04
N LEU A 23 2.01 -9.84 1.76
CA LEU A 23 0.94 -9.27 0.95
C LEU A 23 0.37 -8.01 1.60
N VAL A 24 0.05 -8.06 2.90
CA VAL A 24 -0.44 -6.90 3.66
C VAL A 24 0.60 -5.79 3.66
N ALA A 25 1.89 -6.11 3.86
CA ALA A 25 2.96 -5.11 3.79
C ALA A 25 3.06 -4.44 2.41
N ALA A 26 2.95 -5.23 1.34
CA ALA A 26 3.05 -4.76 -0.04
C ALA A 26 1.83 -3.91 -0.46
N THR A 27 0.63 -4.21 0.06
CA THR A 27 -0.55 -3.35 -0.15
C THR A 27 -0.41 -1.97 0.50
N GLY A 28 0.52 -1.83 1.45
CA GLY A 28 0.85 -0.55 2.09
C GLY A 28 1.82 0.33 1.28
N VAL A 29 2.10 -0.01 0.02
CA VAL A 29 2.90 0.80 -0.92
C VAL A 29 2.02 1.12 -2.13
N GLY A 30 1.81 2.41 -2.39
CA GLY A 30 0.97 2.88 -3.49
C GLY A 30 1.75 3.29 -4.74
N ALA A 31 1.03 3.57 -5.82
CA ALA A 31 1.61 4.11 -7.06
C ALA A 31 2.37 5.43 -6.84
N GLY A 32 1.91 6.27 -5.90
CA GLY A 32 2.61 7.51 -5.52
C GLY A 32 3.97 7.27 -4.87
N ASP A 33 4.09 6.22 -4.05
CA ASP A 33 5.36 5.84 -3.43
C ASP A 33 6.36 5.36 -4.49
N LEU A 34 5.90 4.59 -5.48
CA LEU A 34 6.75 4.16 -6.60
C LEU A 34 7.26 5.34 -7.44
N ILE A 35 6.40 6.30 -7.77
CA ILE A 35 6.81 7.50 -8.51
C ILE A 35 7.83 8.30 -7.69
N THR A 36 7.56 8.50 -6.41
CA THR A 36 8.44 9.26 -5.51
C THR A 36 9.78 8.57 -5.32
N ALA A 37 9.80 7.25 -5.10
CA ALA A 37 11.01 6.46 -4.99
C ALA A 37 11.81 6.46 -6.30
N SER A 38 11.14 6.38 -7.45
CA SER A 38 11.79 6.45 -8.77
C SER A 38 12.42 7.81 -9.01
N LEU A 39 11.74 8.89 -8.65
CA LEU A 39 12.24 10.27 -8.77
C LEU A 39 13.41 10.53 -7.79
N ALA A 40 13.31 10.03 -6.57
CA ALA A 40 14.40 10.14 -5.62
C ALA A 40 15.63 9.34 -6.10
N GLY A 41 15.42 8.11 -6.57
CA GLY A 41 16.48 7.27 -7.14
C GLY A 41 17.12 7.88 -8.39
N SER A 42 16.37 8.59 -9.24
CA SER A 42 16.95 9.29 -10.38
C SER A 42 17.79 10.51 -9.99
N ALA A 43 17.46 11.17 -8.87
CA ALA A 43 18.17 12.33 -8.38
C ALA A 43 19.44 11.98 -7.59
N VAL A 44 19.39 10.96 -6.73
CA VAL A 44 20.49 10.61 -5.80
C VAL A 44 21.05 9.19 -5.99
N GLY A 45 20.59 8.46 -7.00
CA GLY A 45 21.08 7.12 -7.31
C GLY A 45 20.83 6.12 -6.18
N LEU A 46 21.78 5.20 -6.01
CA LEU A 46 21.71 4.15 -4.98
C LEU A 46 22.01 4.64 -3.56
N ALA A 47 22.45 5.90 -3.40
CA ALA A 47 22.76 6.48 -2.10
C ALA A 47 21.54 6.57 -1.16
N ILE A 48 20.31 6.50 -1.69
CA ILE A 48 19.09 6.52 -0.88
C ILE A 48 18.65 5.13 -0.37
N LEU A 49 19.31 4.04 -0.78
CA LEU A 49 18.87 2.68 -0.43
C LEU A 49 18.80 2.43 1.08
N TRP A 50 19.68 3.04 1.88
CA TRP A 50 19.64 2.93 3.35
C TRP A 50 18.31 3.46 3.93
N ALA A 51 17.69 4.44 3.29
CA ALA A 51 16.42 5.02 3.73
C ALA A 51 15.28 4.01 3.63
N ALA A 52 15.33 3.07 2.68
CA ALA A 52 14.35 1.99 2.58
C ALA A 52 14.44 1.04 3.79
N VAL A 53 15.66 0.68 4.22
CA VAL A 53 15.87 -0.16 5.40
C VAL A 53 15.44 0.58 6.68
N ALA A 54 15.84 1.84 6.82
CA ALA A 54 15.42 2.67 7.95
C ALA A 54 13.89 2.84 8.02
N GLY A 55 13.24 3.07 6.87
CA GLY A 55 11.79 3.16 6.75
C GLY A 55 11.10 1.85 7.11
N ALA A 56 11.63 0.70 6.67
CA ALA A 56 11.11 -0.61 7.02
C ALA A 56 11.20 -0.90 8.53
N LEU A 57 12.32 -0.54 9.16
CA LEU A 57 12.50 -0.67 10.62
C LEU A 57 11.53 0.23 11.40
N LEU A 58 11.37 1.48 10.97
CA LEU A 58 10.42 2.40 11.60
C LEU A 58 8.98 1.91 11.44
N LYS A 59 8.60 1.44 10.24
CA LYS A 59 7.29 0.86 9.98
C LYS A 59 7.04 -0.38 10.82
N TRP A 60 8.05 -1.25 10.97
CA TRP A 60 7.96 -2.42 11.85
C TRP A 60 7.72 -2.01 13.31
N LEU A 61 8.47 -1.06 13.85
CA LEU A 61 8.31 -0.57 15.23
C LEU A 61 6.91 0.02 15.47
N LEU A 62 6.42 0.83 14.53
CA LEU A 62 5.08 1.41 14.62
C LEU A 62 3.98 0.33 14.55
N ASN A 63 4.09 -0.61 13.62
CA ASN A 63 3.12 -1.69 13.47
C ASN A 63 3.11 -2.64 14.66
N GLU A 64 4.28 -2.96 15.23
CA GLU A 64 4.40 -3.77 16.44
C GLU A 64 3.77 -3.06 17.65
N GLY A 65 4.00 -1.75 17.80
CA GLY A 65 3.37 -0.95 18.86
C GLY A 65 1.84 -0.91 18.74
N ILE A 66 1.30 -0.71 17.53
CA ILE A 66 -0.14 -0.73 17.27
C ILE A 66 -0.72 -2.12 17.55
N ALA A 67 -0.07 -3.18 17.06
CA ALA A 67 -0.52 -4.55 17.27
C ALA A 67 -0.52 -4.92 18.75
N ARG A 68 0.53 -4.56 19.49
CA ARG A 68 0.65 -4.79 20.93
C ARG A 68 -0.43 -4.04 21.72
N TRP A 69 -0.76 -2.80 21.34
CA TRP A 69 -1.90 -2.08 21.91
C TRP A 69 -3.20 -2.84 21.67
N GLN A 70 -3.51 -3.18 20.41
CA GLN A 70 -4.77 -3.84 20.05
C GLN A 70 -4.93 -5.21 20.71
N MET A 71 -3.85 -5.99 20.85
CA MET A 71 -3.87 -7.28 21.55
C MET A 71 -4.07 -7.14 23.06
N ALA A 72 -3.55 -6.08 23.67
CA ALA A 72 -3.65 -5.86 25.11
C ALA A 72 -4.98 -5.23 25.55
N THR A 73 -5.54 -4.31 24.75
CA THR A 73 -6.74 -3.55 25.12
C THR A 73 -8.01 -4.02 24.42
N SER A 74 -7.91 -4.87 23.40
CA SER A 74 -9.02 -5.25 22.50
C SER A 74 -9.74 -4.05 21.90
N SER A 75 -9.07 -2.90 21.79
CA SER A 75 -9.58 -1.67 21.20
C SER A 75 -8.63 -1.16 20.14
N THR A 76 -9.15 -0.43 19.16
CA THR A 76 -8.29 0.27 18.20
C THR A 76 -7.47 1.34 18.91
N LEU A 77 -6.31 1.70 18.32
CA LEU A 77 -5.50 2.79 18.83
C LEU A 77 -6.29 4.12 18.84
N LEU A 78 -7.13 4.34 17.82
CA LEU A 78 -7.93 5.56 17.70
C LEU A 78 -9.01 5.64 18.79
N GLU A 79 -9.72 4.54 19.08
CA GLU A 79 -10.64 4.48 20.22
C GLU A 79 -9.91 4.74 21.54
N GLY A 80 -8.71 4.17 21.69
CA GLY A 80 -7.82 4.43 22.81
C GLY A 80 -7.50 5.92 22.95
N TRP A 81 -7.13 6.59 21.86
CA TRP A 81 -6.84 8.01 21.85
C TRP A 81 -8.05 8.87 22.22
N VAL A 82 -9.21 8.61 21.62
CA VAL A 82 -10.43 9.36 21.93
C VAL A 82 -10.81 9.19 23.41
N LYS A 83 -10.62 7.98 23.97
CA LYS A 83 -10.95 7.70 25.37
C LYS A 83 -9.96 8.30 26.38
N HIS A 84 -8.66 8.33 26.08
CA HIS A 84 -7.62 8.72 27.05
C HIS A 84 -7.09 10.15 26.85
N LEU A 85 -7.11 10.69 25.63
CA LEU A 85 -6.56 12.02 25.29
C LEU A 85 -7.65 13.11 25.16
N GLY A 86 -8.93 12.72 25.20
CA GLY A 86 -10.08 13.64 25.23
C GLY A 86 -10.51 14.23 23.89
N GLY A 87 -11.47 15.16 23.95
CA GLY A 87 -12.18 15.68 22.78
C GLY A 87 -11.35 16.56 21.83
N VAL A 88 -10.31 17.25 22.34
CA VAL A 88 -9.44 18.11 21.53
C VAL A 88 -8.66 17.28 20.50
N VAL A 89 -8.11 16.14 20.93
CA VAL A 89 -7.38 15.23 20.03
C VAL A 89 -8.30 14.61 19.00
N LYS A 90 -9.55 14.25 19.38
CA LYS A 90 -10.56 13.76 18.43
C LYS A 90 -10.81 14.75 17.30
N TRP A 91 -11.11 16.01 17.63
CA TRP A 91 -11.42 17.03 16.63
C TRP A 91 -10.19 17.46 15.82
N GLY A 92 -9.03 17.56 16.46
CA GLY A 92 -7.76 17.81 15.77
C GLY A 92 -7.43 16.72 14.77
N PHE A 93 -7.54 15.45 15.17
CA PHE A 93 -7.31 14.31 14.29
C PHE A 93 -8.35 14.25 13.16
N PHE A 94 -9.61 14.56 13.44
CA PHE A 94 -10.66 14.61 12.42
C PHE A 94 -10.38 15.68 11.35
N ALA A 95 -10.00 16.90 11.76
CA ALA A 95 -9.62 17.97 10.83
C ALA A 95 -8.40 17.58 9.99
N TYR A 96 -7.38 17.00 10.62
CA TYR A 96 -6.23 16.42 9.93
C TYR A 96 -6.65 15.36 8.91
N PHE A 97 -7.53 14.44 9.30
CA PHE A 97 -7.96 13.33 8.45
C PHE A 97 -8.69 13.80 7.19
N ILE A 98 -9.47 14.89 7.27
CA ILE A 98 -10.10 15.51 6.10
C ILE A 98 -9.03 16.04 5.13
N ALA A 99 -8.10 16.86 5.64
CA ALA A 99 -7.03 17.44 4.81
C ALA A 99 -6.15 16.35 4.19
N TRP A 100 -5.78 15.35 4.99
CA TRP A 100 -4.99 14.21 4.57
C TRP A 100 -5.72 13.40 3.49
N SER A 101 -6.99 13.04 3.71
CA SER A 101 -7.77 12.23 2.75
C SER A 101 -7.92 12.93 1.40
N TYR A 102 -8.16 14.25 1.40
CA TYR A 102 -8.25 15.03 0.18
C TYR A 102 -6.93 15.04 -0.59
N MET A 103 -5.82 15.32 0.10
CA MET A 103 -4.49 15.39 -0.52
C MET A 103 -4.03 14.03 -1.04
N VAL A 104 -4.22 12.96 -0.25
CA VAL A 104 -3.86 11.59 -0.63
C VAL A 104 -4.74 11.12 -1.78
N GLY A 105 -6.05 11.37 -1.73
CA GLY A 105 -6.96 11.06 -2.83
C GLY A 105 -6.52 11.73 -4.13
N GLY A 106 -6.22 13.04 -4.10
CA GLY A 106 -5.71 13.77 -5.25
C GLY A 106 -4.38 13.22 -5.78
N ALA A 107 -3.45 12.87 -4.89
CA ALA A 107 -2.17 12.27 -5.27
C ALA A 107 -2.34 10.89 -5.94
N LEU A 108 -3.26 10.06 -5.45
CA LEU A 108 -3.58 8.76 -6.05
C LEU A 108 -4.21 8.91 -7.44
N ILE A 109 -5.18 9.80 -7.59
CA ILE A 109 -5.81 10.10 -8.90
C ILE A 109 -4.74 10.56 -9.89
N ASN A 110 -3.85 11.43 -9.44
CA ASN A 110 -2.73 11.93 -10.24
C ASN A 110 -1.78 10.81 -10.67
N ALA A 111 -1.37 9.93 -9.75
CA ALA A 111 -0.48 8.81 -10.04
C ALA A 111 -1.10 7.81 -11.03
N CYS A 112 -2.36 7.42 -10.81
CA CYS A 112 -3.09 6.53 -11.72
C CYS A 112 -3.32 7.17 -13.10
N GLY A 113 -3.56 8.47 -13.15
CA GLY A 113 -3.69 9.22 -14.41
C GLY A 113 -2.40 9.24 -15.22
N VAL A 114 -1.26 9.48 -14.57
CA VAL A 114 0.06 9.44 -15.22
C VAL A 114 0.40 8.04 -15.72
N ALA A 115 0.13 7.01 -14.89
CA ALA A 115 0.33 5.62 -15.29
C ALA A 115 -0.52 5.24 -16.51
N GLY A 116 -1.81 5.59 -16.51
CA GLY A 116 -2.72 5.33 -17.64
C GLY A 116 -2.29 6.06 -18.92
N ALA A 117 -1.91 7.34 -18.81
CA ALA A 117 -1.42 8.12 -19.94
C ALA A 117 -0.11 7.57 -20.54
N GLY A 118 0.74 6.94 -19.71
CA GLY A 118 1.96 6.26 -20.15
C GLY A 118 1.70 4.94 -20.90
N LEU A 119 0.60 4.24 -20.59
CA LEU A 119 0.24 2.97 -21.23
C LEU A 119 -0.55 3.18 -22.53
N LEU A 120 -1.57 4.06 -22.48
CA LEU A 120 -2.48 4.31 -23.60
C LEU A 120 -2.71 5.81 -23.73
N PRO A 121 -1.83 6.55 -24.41
CA PRO A 121 -1.98 7.99 -24.57
C PRO A 121 -3.24 8.32 -25.39
N VAL A 122 -4.04 9.28 -24.89
CA VAL A 122 -5.26 9.75 -25.54
C VAL A 122 -5.20 11.28 -25.66
N GLY A 123 -4.91 11.76 -26.86
CA GLY A 123 -4.77 13.20 -27.12
C GLY A 123 -3.49 13.78 -26.53
N ASP A 124 -3.56 15.01 -26.01
CA ASP A 124 -2.41 15.65 -25.39
C ASP A 124 -2.08 15.02 -24.01
N PRO A 125 -0.81 15.09 -23.56
CA PRO A 125 -0.39 14.44 -22.30
C PRO A 125 -1.16 14.89 -21.05
N HIS A 126 -1.59 16.15 -21.02
CA HIS A 126 -2.31 16.70 -19.88
C HIS A 126 -3.76 16.19 -19.84
N THR A 127 -4.45 16.23 -20.97
CA THR A 127 -5.81 15.71 -21.12
C THR A 127 -5.85 14.19 -20.94
N SER A 128 -4.88 13.46 -21.49
CA SER A 128 -4.79 12.01 -21.32
C SER A 128 -4.72 11.61 -19.85
N LYS A 129 -3.86 12.29 -19.08
CA LYS A 129 -3.72 12.08 -17.64
C LYS A 129 -5.02 12.34 -16.89
N ILE A 130 -5.75 13.41 -17.22
CA ILE A 130 -7.03 13.74 -16.59
C ILE A 130 -8.07 12.67 -16.89
N ILE A 131 -8.20 12.26 -18.16
CA ILE A 131 -9.14 11.22 -18.59
C ILE A 131 -8.87 9.91 -17.85
N TRP A 132 -7.61 9.45 -17.84
CA TRP A 132 -7.25 8.23 -17.12
C TRP A 132 -7.43 8.34 -15.61
N GLY A 133 -7.16 9.50 -15.03
CA GLY A 133 -7.44 9.76 -13.61
C GLY A 133 -8.92 9.58 -13.27
N ILE A 134 -9.81 10.15 -14.10
CA ILE A 134 -11.27 10.01 -13.95
C ILE A 134 -11.69 8.55 -14.14
N ILE A 135 -11.22 7.89 -15.21
CA ILE A 135 -11.59 6.49 -15.51
C ILE A 135 -11.19 5.57 -14.35
N HIS A 136 -9.94 5.63 -13.88
CA HIS A 136 -9.49 4.79 -12.77
C HIS A 136 -10.25 5.07 -11.47
N SER A 137 -10.61 6.34 -11.21
CA SER A 137 -11.42 6.71 -10.05
C SER A 137 -12.84 6.13 -10.13
N LEU A 138 -13.47 6.20 -11.30
CA LEU A 138 -14.81 5.63 -11.52
C LEU A 138 -14.80 4.10 -11.45
N VAL A 139 -13.77 3.45 -11.99
CA VAL A 139 -13.59 2.00 -11.87
C VAL A 139 -13.41 1.61 -10.41
N GLY A 140 -12.56 2.31 -9.66
CA GLY A 140 -12.37 2.08 -8.23
C GLY A 140 -13.69 2.24 -7.45
N LEU A 141 -14.45 3.31 -7.74
CA LEU A 141 -15.76 3.53 -7.15
C LEU A 141 -16.74 2.40 -7.49
N ALA A 142 -16.80 1.97 -8.75
CA ALA A 142 -17.68 0.88 -9.18
C ALA A 142 -17.33 -0.45 -8.50
N VAL A 143 -16.03 -0.76 -8.33
CA VAL A 143 -15.58 -1.97 -7.62
C VAL A 143 -16.00 -1.94 -6.16
N VAL A 144 -15.82 -0.80 -5.47
CA VAL A 144 -16.23 -0.65 -4.07
C VAL A 144 -17.76 -0.68 -3.94
N TRP A 145 -18.48 -0.10 -4.90
CA TRP A 145 -19.94 -0.07 -4.89
C TRP A 145 -20.57 -1.44 -5.14
N ALA A 146 -20.00 -2.23 -6.06
CA ALA A 146 -20.52 -3.54 -6.44
C ALA A 146 -19.98 -4.69 -5.57
N GLY A 147 -18.79 -4.54 -4.98
CA GLY A 147 -18.06 -5.63 -4.34
C GLY A 147 -18.26 -5.70 -2.83
N GLY A 148 -18.69 -6.85 -2.31
CA GLY A 148 -18.37 -7.21 -0.94
C GLY A 148 -16.84 -7.32 -0.75
N PHE A 149 -16.35 -7.10 0.47
CA PHE A 149 -14.91 -7.02 0.83
C PHE A 149 -13.97 -8.02 0.13
N ARG A 150 -14.45 -9.24 -0.15
CA ARG A 150 -13.67 -10.30 -0.81
C ARG A 150 -13.22 -9.96 -2.24
N ALA A 151 -14.10 -9.39 -3.07
CA ALA A 151 -13.74 -9.10 -4.47
C ALA A 151 -12.66 -8.01 -4.54
N PHE A 152 -12.81 -6.97 -3.70
CA PHE A 152 -11.82 -5.92 -3.54
C PHE A 152 -10.47 -6.48 -3.08
N GLU A 153 -10.46 -7.34 -2.06
CA GLU A 153 -9.24 -7.96 -1.52
C GLU A 153 -8.48 -8.76 -2.59
N TYR A 154 -9.18 -9.59 -3.37
CA TYR A 154 -8.55 -10.37 -4.43
C TYR A 154 -7.94 -9.50 -5.53
N VAL A 155 -8.67 -8.48 -6.00
CA VAL A 155 -8.18 -7.57 -7.04
C VAL A 155 -6.96 -6.81 -6.55
N MET A 156 -7.02 -6.23 -5.35
CA MET A 156 -5.90 -5.52 -4.75
C MET A 156 -4.68 -6.41 -4.59
N SER A 157 -4.87 -7.62 -4.05
CA SER A 157 -3.79 -8.59 -3.86
C SER A 157 -3.09 -8.93 -5.19
N ALA A 158 -3.86 -9.22 -6.24
CA ALA A 158 -3.33 -9.53 -7.55
C ALA A 158 -2.53 -8.36 -8.15
N LEU A 159 -3.06 -7.14 -8.07
CA LEU A 159 -2.39 -5.94 -8.56
C LEU A 159 -1.10 -5.63 -7.81
N THR A 160 -1.08 -5.83 -6.49
CA THR A 160 0.12 -5.66 -5.67
C THR A 160 1.21 -6.68 -6.03
N VAL A 161 0.84 -7.95 -6.22
CA VAL A 161 1.80 -8.99 -6.64
C VAL A 161 2.38 -8.66 -8.02
N LEU A 162 1.52 -8.25 -8.96
CA LEU A 162 1.94 -7.81 -10.28
C LEU A 162 2.92 -6.63 -10.21
N MET A 163 2.61 -5.62 -9.39
CA MET A 163 3.46 -4.45 -9.16
C MET A 163 4.85 -4.83 -8.63
N VAL A 164 4.91 -5.71 -7.62
CA VAL A 164 6.20 -6.17 -7.07
C VAL A 164 6.99 -6.92 -8.15
N ALA A 165 6.34 -7.80 -8.91
CA ALA A 165 6.98 -8.56 -9.96
C ALA A 165 7.57 -7.65 -11.06
N THR A 166 6.82 -6.65 -11.53
CA THR A 166 7.29 -5.73 -12.59
C THR A 166 8.48 -4.88 -12.13
N VAL A 167 8.46 -4.40 -10.87
CA VAL A 167 9.59 -3.65 -10.30
C VAL A 167 10.84 -4.52 -10.17
N LEU A 168 10.70 -5.75 -9.66
CA LEU A 168 11.83 -6.68 -9.53
C LEU A 168 12.43 -7.05 -10.89
N ILE A 169 11.58 -7.30 -11.90
CA ILE A 169 12.03 -7.55 -13.28
C ILE A 169 12.82 -6.34 -13.80
N THR A 170 12.33 -5.12 -13.54
CA THR A 170 13.01 -3.89 -13.96
C THR A 170 14.41 -3.77 -13.36
N VAL A 171 14.58 -4.09 -12.06
CA VAL A 171 15.89 -4.10 -11.41
C VAL A 171 16.85 -5.10 -12.06
N VAL A 172 16.38 -6.31 -12.36
CA VAL A 172 17.18 -7.36 -13.00
C VAL A 172 17.62 -6.94 -14.41
N LEU A 173 16.74 -6.29 -15.17
CA LEU A 173 17.02 -5.83 -16.52
C LEU A 173 17.99 -4.64 -16.56
N ILE A 174 17.86 -3.71 -15.60
CA ILE A 174 18.74 -2.52 -15.51
C ILE A 174 20.18 -2.91 -15.12
N ARG A 175 20.37 -4.01 -14.38
CA ARG A 175 21.68 -4.47 -13.86
C ARG A 175 22.45 -3.33 -13.17
N PRO A 176 21.91 -2.76 -12.07
CA PRO A 176 22.57 -1.67 -11.37
C PRO A 176 23.94 -2.09 -10.84
N ASP A 177 24.87 -1.13 -10.81
CA ASP A 177 26.18 -1.35 -10.21
C ASP A 177 26.05 -1.43 -8.68
N TRP A 178 26.10 -2.65 -8.16
CA TRP A 178 26.01 -2.91 -6.72
C TRP A 178 27.22 -2.40 -5.93
N ALA A 179 28.35 -2.12 -6.60
CA ALA A 179 29.51 -1.54 -5.91
C ALA A 179 29.22 -0.13 -5.41
N ALA A 180 28.28 0.59 -6.02
CA ALA A 180 27.84 1.91 -5.59
C ALA A 180 26.87 1.89 -4.38
N VAL A 181 26.53 0.70 -3.85
CA VAL A 181 25.71 0.55 -2.64
C VAL A 181 26.59 0.49 -1.36
N ALA A 182 27.89 0.22 -1.51
CA ALA A 182 28.84 0.05 -0.41
C ALA A 182 29.29 1.37 0.22
#